data_AF-A0A7J8DKR3-F1
#
_entry.id   AF-A0A7J8DKR3-F1
#
_cell.length_a   1.000
_cell.length_b   1.000
_cell.length_c   1.000
_cell.angle_alpha   90.00
_cell.angle_beta   90.00
_cell.angle_gamma   90.00
#
_symmetry.space_group_name_H-M   'P 1'
#
loop_
_entity.id
_entity.type
_entity.pdbx_description
1 polymer ?
#
loop_
_entity_poly.entity_id
_entity_poly.type
_entity_poly.pdbx_seq_one_letter_code
_entity_poly.pdbx_strand_id
1 'polypeptide(L)'
;MFDGRFIPLARQNVQWTHEQGSVDMFEHLINSNGLRTVMEQYGLIPEEDICFIKEQIKGPLESPSKDDSWPYKGRPEEKSFLYEIVANKRNGIDVDKWDYFARDCHHLGIQNNFDYKRFIMFARVCKVETKMHICSREKEAGNLYDMFHTRSSLHRRAYQHKVGNIIDTMITDAFLKADPYIEIIGAGGKKYRISTAIDDMEAFTKLTDNIFLEILYSTDPKLEAARKILEKIEHRNLYKYVGETQPDEKTKIHKEDYKKIPRNIAEAKPKQVLLETELKAEDFIVDIINMNYGLEDKNPIDHVYFYCKSDPRKAIKINKNQVSQLLPQKFSEQLIRVYCKKTDEKSLFAARQHFVNWCSLKNFSKPQDGDVIAPLITPLKLEWNYPNLAQSPDATREVRRARRLFEDNSM
;
A
#
# COMPACT_ATOMS: atom_id res chain seq x y z
N MET A 1 2.15 8.72 2.30
CA MET A 1 2.28 9.16 3.70
C MET A 1 0.97 9.69 4.31
N PHE A 2 0.37 10.77 3.76
CA PHE A 2 -0.69 11.53 4.44
C PHE A 2 -1.99 10.76 4.72
N ASP A 3 -2.63 10.21 3.70
CA ASP A 3 -3.86 9.41 3.79
C ASP A 3 -3.61 7.99 4.33
N GLY A 4 -2.45 7.39 3.98
CA GLY A 4 -2.11 6.02 4.36
C GLY A 4 -1.57 5.85 5.78
N ARG A 5 -1.02 6.91 6.41
CA ARG A 5 -0.41 6.84 7.75
C ARG A 5 -0.91 7.94 8.69
N PHE A 6 -0.81 9.21 8.30
CA PHE A 6 -1.10 10.33 9.20
C PHE A 6 -2.59 10.45 9.55
N ILE A 7 -3.48 10.57 8.57
CA ILE A 7 -4.93 10.72 8.81
C ILE A 7 -5.52 9.55 9.62
N PRO A 8 -5.21 8.27 9.34
CA PRO A 8 -5.69 7.14 10.14
C PRO A 8 -5.27 7.21 11.62
N LEU A 9 -4.12 7.81 11.93
CA LEU A 9 -3.63 7.98 13.30
C LEU A 9 -4.23 9.23 13.97
N ALA A 10 -4.29 10.35 13.25
CA ALA A 10 -4.77 11.63 13.75
C ALA A 10 -6.30 11.69 13.90
N ARG A 11 -7.05 11.04 13.00
CA ARG A 11 -8.52 11.04 12.95
C ARG A 11 -9.08 9.63 12.73
N GLN A 12 -8.99 8.80 13.77
CA GLN A 12 -9.37 7.36 13.72
C GLN A 12 -10.82 7.09 13.30
N ASN A 13 -11.73 8.07 13.47
CA ASN A 13 -13.14 7.93 13.13
C ASN A 13 -13.49 8.42 11.71
N VAL A 14 -12.50 8.92 10.96
CA VAL A 14 -12.71 9.47 9.61
C VAL A 14 -12.11 8.50 8.59
N GLN A 15 -12.94 8.02 7.67
CA GLN A 15 -12.51 7.28 6.49
C GLN A 15 -12.28 8.30 5.36
N TRP A 16 -11.04 8.75 5.23
CA TRP A 16 -10.63 9.69 4.18
C TRP A 16 -9.76 8.98 3.15
N THR A 17 -9.95 9.29 1.88
CA THR A 17 -9.07 8.87 0.79
C THR A 17 -8.72 10.05 -0.08
N HIS A 18 -7.59 9.99 -0.77
CA HIS A 18 -7.19 11.05 -1.69
C HIS A 18 -8.17 11.18 -2.87
N GLU A 19 -8.90 10.13 -3.27
CA GLU A 19 -9.93 10.24 -4.30
C GLU A 19 -11.11 11.11 -3.85
N GLN A 20 -11.53 11.01 -2.58
CA GLN A 20 -12.53 11.93 -2.01
C GLN A 20 -11.98 13.37 -2.00
N GLY A 21 -10.75 13.56 -1.52
CA GLY A 21 -10.09 14.86 -1.52
C GLY A 21 -9.96 15.48 -2.91
N SER A 22 -9.69 14.68 -3.94
CA SER A 22 -9.64 15.14 -5.33
C SER A 22 -11.00 15.63 -5.83
N VAL A 23 -12.10 14.95 -5.46
CA VAL A 23 -13.47 15.39 -5.81
C VAL A 23 -13.82 16.71 -5.14
N ASP A 24 -13.49 16.85 -3.85
CA ASP A 24 -13.77 18.06 -3.08
C ASP A 24 -12.93 19.24 -3.56
N MET A 25 -11.64 19.00 -3.81
CA MET A 25 -10.72 20.01 -4.35
C MET A 25 -11.09 20.41 -5.79
N PHE A 26 -11.56 19.47 -6.62
CA PHE A 26 -12.04 19.77 -7.96
C PHE A 26 -13.28 20.70 -7.91
N GLU A 27 -14.25 20.43 -7.03
CA GLU A 27 -15.41 21.31 -6.86
C GLU A 27 -14.98 22.71 -6.38
N HIS A 28 -14.07 22.78 -5.41
CA HIS A 28 -13.52 24.04 -4.92
C HIS A 28 -12.80 24.82 -6.03
N LEU A 29 -12.00 24.14 -6.86
CA LEU A 29 -11.29 24.72 -8.00
C LEU A 29 -12.27 25.29 -9.03
N ILE A 30 -13.35 24.57 -9.36
CA ILE A 30 -14.35 25.04 -10.33
C ILE A 30 -15.05 26.30 -9.83
N ASN A 31 -15.52 26.27 -8.57
CA ASN A 31 -16.35 27.35 -8.03
C ASN A 31 -15.52 28.61 -7.73
N SER A 32 -14.31 28.45 -7.17
CA SER A 32 -13.47 29.59 -6.78
C SER A 32 -12.91 30.36 -7.98
N ASN A 33 -12.85 29.72 -9.16
CA ASN A 33 -12.27 30.29 -10.37
C ASN A 33 -13.31 30.55 -11.47
N GLY A 34 -14.61 30.42 -11.18
CA GLY A 34 -15.69 30.70 -12.14
C GLY A 34 -15.65 29.82 -13.40
N LEU A 35 -15.14 28.58 -13.30
CA LEU A 35 -14.82 27.77 -14.48
C LEU A 35 -16.04 27.17 -15.19
N ARG A 36 -17.22 27.19 -14.56
CA ARG A 36 -18.48 26.72 -15.18
C ARG A 36 -18.78 27.45 -16.48
N THR A 37 -18.61 28.78 -16.50
CA THR A 37 -18.81 29.59 -17.71
C THR A 37 -17.80 29.25 -18.81
N VAL A 38 -16.55 28.93 -18.44
CA VAL A 38 -15.53 28.50 -19.40
C VAL A 38 -15.88 27.13 -19.98
N MET A 39 -16.39 26.19 -19.17
CA MET A 39 -16.86 24.89 -19.65
C MET A 39 -17.97 25.04 -20.70
N GLU A 40 -18.97 25.89 -20.43
CA GLU A 40 -20.05 26.19 -21.36
C GLU A 40 -19.54 26.79 -22.69
N GLN A 41 -18.56 27.70 -22.63
CA GLN A 41 -17.95 28.30 -23.83
C GLN A 41 -17.31 27.25 -24.75
N TYR A 42 -16.80 26.15 -24.20
CA TYR A 42 -16.22 25.04 -24.96
C TYR A 42 -17.23 23.92 -25.25
N GLY A 43 -18.53 24.15 -25.00
CA GLY A 43 -19.61 23.23 -25.35
C GLY A 43 -19.85 22.10 -24.35
N LEU A 44 -19.33 22.21 -23.12
CA LEU A 44 -19.65 21.29 -22.03
C LEU A 44 -20.95 21.72 -21.33
N ILE A 45 -21.62 20.75 -20.69
CA ILE A 45 -22.80 20.96 -19.86
C ILE A 45 -22.37 20.77 -18.40
N PRO A 46 -22.14 21.84 -17.62
CA PRO A 46 -21.51 21.75 -16.30
C PRO A 46 -22.16 20.76 -15.35
N GLU A 47 -23.50 20.69 -15.30
CA GLU A 47 -24.24 19.80 -14.41
C GLU A 47 -23.91 18.32 -14.67
N GLU A 48 -23.90 17.92 -15.95
CA GLU A 48 -23.61 16.54 -16.37
C GLU A 48 -22.11 16.23 -16.35
N ASP A 49 -21.29 17.17 -16.83
CA ASP A 49 -19.86 16.95 -17.05
C ASP A 49 -19.05 17.03 -15.76
N ILE A 50 -19.41 17.91 -14.82
CA ILE A 50 -18.79 17.91 -13.49
C ILE A 50 -19.14 16.62 -12.75
N CYS A 51 -20.39 16.15 -12.84
CA CYS A 51 -20.79 14.85 -12.29
C CYS A 51 -19.95 13.72 -12.89
N PHE A 52 -19.86 13.66 -14.23
CA PHE A 52 -19.06 12.67 -14.95
C PHE A 52 -17.58 12.70 -14.57
N ILE A 53 -16.96 13.88 -14.43
CA ILE A 53 -15.55 14.02 -14.03
C ILE A 53 -15.34 13.47 -12.61
N LYS A 54 -16.20 13.84 -11.65
CA LYS A 54 -16.12 13.34 -10.27
C LYS A 54 -16.28 11.82 -10.21
N GLU A 55 -17.21 11.28 -10.99
CA GLU A 55 -17.43 9.83 -11.08
C GLU A 55 -16.24 9.09 -11.69
N GLN A 56 -15.52 9.67 -12.66
CA GLN A 56 -14.30 9.08 -13.22
C GLN A 56 -13.15 9.01 -12.19
N ILE A 57 -13.12 9.90 -11.20
CA ILE A 57 -12.08 9.93 -10.16
C ILE A 57 -12.41 8.91 -9.05
N LYS A 58 -13.59 9.06 -8.45
CA LYS A 58 -13.97 8.34 -7.23
C LYS A 58 -14.75 7.05 -7.51
N GLY A 59 -15.47 6.98 -8.64
CA GLY A 59 -16.54 6.00 -8.88
C GLY A 59 -17.91 6.61 -8.61
N PRO A 60 -18.99 5.79 -8.54
CA PRO A 60 -20.34 6.29 -8.26
C PRO A 60 -20.40 7.16 -7.01
N LEU A 61 -21.04 8.32 -7.12
CA LEU A 61 -21.12 9.30 -6.02
C LEU A 61 -22.17 8.92 -4.97
N GLU A 62 -23.20 8.18 -5.40
CA GLU A 62 -24.25 7.66 -4.55
C GLU A 62 -24.14 6.13 -4.45
N SER A 63 -24.59 5.58 -3.32
CA SER A 63 -24.73 4.13 -3.18
C SER A 63 -25.77 3.64 -4.18
N PRO A 64 -25.44 2.72 -5.10
CA PRO A 64 -26.41 2.21 -6.04
C PRO A 64 -27.58 1.58 -5.27
N SER A 65 -28.80 1.94 -5.65
CA SER A 65 -30.00 1.21 -5.20
C SER A 65 -29.91 -0.23 -5.69
N LYS A 66 -30.54 -1.18 -4.99
CA LYS A 66 -30.52 -2.60 -5.40
C LYS A 66 -31.16 -2.83 -6.79
N ASP A 67 -31.89 -1.85 -7.31
CA ASP A 67 -32.64 -1.94 -8.56
C ASP A 67 -31.97 -1.22 -9.74
N ASP A 68 -30.92 -0.40 -9.53
CA ASP A 68 -30.21 0.29 -10.61
C ASP A 68 -29.11 -0.59 -11.23
N SER A 69 -29.30 -1.03 -12.47
CA SER A 69 -28.29 -1.79 -13.25
C SER A 69 -27.07 -0.94 -13.68
N TRP A 70 -27.23 0.38 -13.65
CA TRP A 70 -26.24 1.39 -14.03
C TRP A 70 -26.08 2.45 -12.92
N PRO A 71 -24.95 2.46 -12.19
CA PRO A 71 -24.79 3.28 -10.99
C PRO A 71 -24.33 4.72 -11.26
N TYR A 72 -24.08 5.08 -12.52
CA TYR A 72 -23.53 6.39 -12.89
C TYR A 72 -24.62 7.30 -13.47
N LYS A 73 -24.50 8.61 -13.24
CA LYS A 73 -25.42 9.63 -13.71
C LYS A 73 -24.79 10.55 -14.75
N GLY A 74 -23.47 10.74 -14.71
CA GLY A 74 -22.77 11.65 -15.63
C GLY A 74 -22.77 11.19 -17.08
N ARG A 75 -22.82 9.88 -17.34
CA ARG A 75 -22.94 9.29 -18.67
C ARG A 75 -23.80 8.02 -18.67
N PRO A 76 -24.47 7.72 -19.79
CA PRO A 76 -25.28 6.53 -19.93
C PRO A 76 -24.45 5.26 -20.22
N GLU A 77 -25.09 4.10 -20.15
CA GLU A 77 -24.45 2.78 -20.23
C GLU A 77 -23.70 2.54 -21.56
N GLU A 78 -24.18 3.09 -22.68
CA GLU A 78 -23.51 3.01 -23.98
C GLU A 78 -22.14 3.73 -24.01
N LYS A 79 -21.86 4.59 -23.02
CA LYS A 79 -20.58 5.27 -22.82
C LYS A 79 -19.78 4.69 -21.66
N SER A 80 -20.12 3.50 -21.16
CA SER A 80 -19.48 2.90 -19.98
C SER A 80 -17.96 2.76 -20.07
N PHE A 81 -17.42 2.56 -21.28
CA PHE A 81 -15.98 2.45 -21.54
C PHE A 81 -15.18 3.70 -21.14
N LEU A 82 -15.82 4.88 -21.05
CA LEU A 82 -15.13 6.10 -20.63
C LEU A 82 -14.69 6.04 -19.15
N TYR A 83 -15.46 5.35 -18.30
CA TYR A 83 -15.10 5.14 -16.88
C TYR A 83 -13.93 4.16 -16.69
N GLU A 84 -13.44 3.54 -17.76
CA GLU A 84 -12.31 2.60 -17.73
C GLU A 84 -10.98 3.28 -18.08
N ILE A 85 -10.98 4.60 -18.34
CA ILE A 85 -9.79 5.35 -18.79
C ILE A 85 -8.98 5.90 -17.62
N VAL A 86 -9.59 6.73 -16.76
CA VAL A 86 -8.89 7.54 -15.74
C VAL A 86 -8.60 6.73 -14.47
N ALA A 87 -9.63 6.15 -13.84
CA ALA A 87 -9.47 5.31 -12.66
C ALA A 87 -10.33 4.05 -12.81
N ASN A 88 -9.73 2.99 -13.37
CA ASN A 88 -10.47 1.81 -13.76
C ASN A 88 -10.78 0.91 -12.55
N LYS A 89 -11.97 1.08 -11.96
CA LYS A 89 -12.38 0.31 -10.76
C LYS A 89 -12.67 -1.18 -11.05
N ARG A 90 -12.75 -1.61 -12.32
CA ARG A 90 -13.01 -3.01 -12.70
C ARG A 90 -11.78 -3.90 -12.56
N ASN A 91 -10.64 -3.43 -13.07
CA ASN A 91 -9.41 -4.22 -13.14
C ASN A 91 -8.12 -3.41 -12.91
N GLY A 92 -8.23 -2.10 -12.73
CA GLY A 92 -7.10 -1.22 -12.48
C GLY A 92 -6.20 -0.98 -13.68
N ILE A 93 -6.60 -1.27 -14.91
CA ILE A 93 -5.84 -0.89 -16.11
C ILE A 93 -6.32 0.49 -16.56
N ASP A 94 -5.54 1.53 -16.26
CA ASP A 94 -5.87 2.94 -16.49
C ASP A 94 -4.62 3.77 -16.80
N VAL A 95 -4.84 4.98 -17.32
CA VAL A 95 -3.76 5.88 -17.77
C VAL A 95 -2.90 6.42 -16.63
N ASP A 96 -3.43 6.46 -15.40
CA ASP A 96 -2.68 6.82 -14.19
C ASP A 96 -1.44 5.93 -14.03
N LYS A 97 -1.62 4.61 -14.12
CA LYS A 97 -0.52 3.64 -14.05
C LYS A 97 0.51 3.81 -15.15
N TRP A 98 0.05 4.11 -16.35
CA TRP A 98 0.94 4.22 -17.49
C TRP A 98 1.88 5.41 -17.34
N ASP A 99 1.36 6.55 -16.87
CA ASP A 99 2.18 7.73 -16.60
C ASP A 99 3.15 7.49 -15.44
N TYR A 100 2.66 7.06 -14.27
CA TYR A 100 3.56 6.92 -13.12
C TYR A 100 4.58 5.80 -13.31
N PHE A 101 4.28 4.71 -14.03
CA PHE A 101 5.32 3.73 -14.37
C PHE A 101 6.44 4.38 -15.18
N ALA A 102 6.12 5.13 -16.23
CA ALA A 102 7.12 5.77 -17.07
C ALA A 102 7.90 6.85 -16.30
N ARG A 103 7.18 7.71 -15.57
CA ARG A 103 7.74 8.83 -14.80
C ARG A 103 8.60 8.34 -13.64
N ASP A 104 8.12 7.40 -12.85
CA ASP A 104 8.85 6.94 -11.67
C ASP A 104 10.06 6.11 -12.08
N CYS A 105 9.94 5.24 -13.09
CA CYS A 105 11.08 4.54 -13.65
C CYS A 105 12.19 5.50 -14.10
N HIS A 106 11.81 6.57 -14.79
CA HIS A 106 12.76 7.61 -15.22
C HIS A 106 13.48 8.26 -14.03
N HIS A 107 12.75 8.72 -13.00
CA HIS A 107 13.35 9.43 -11.86
C HIS A 107 14.08 8.50 -10.88
N LEU A 108 13.67 7.22 -10.78
CA LEU A 108 14.29 6.23 -9.89
C LEU A 108 15.48 5.50 -10.55
N GLY A 109 15.70 5.68 -11.85
CA GLY A 109 16.72 4.92 -12.59
C GLY A 109 16.39 3.44 -12.72
N ILE A 110 15.10 3.09 -12.79
CA ILE A 110 14.60 1.72 -13.01
C ILE A 110 14.05 1.67 -14.43
N GLN A 111 14.25 0.57 -15.16
CA GLN A 111 13.69 0.43 -16.50
C GLN A 111 12.18 0.10 -16.43
N ASN A 112 11.36 0.86 -17.16
CA ASN A 112 9.94 0.54 -17.36
C ASN A 112 9.80 -0.53 -18.46
N ASN A 113 9.03 -1.58 -18.17
CA ASN A 113 8.80 -2.69 -19.10
C ASN A 113 7.40 -2.66 -19.74
N PHE A 114 6.53 -1.71 -19.38
CA PHE A 114 5.20 -1.59 -19.96
C PHE A 114 5.12 -0.54 -21.07
N ASP A 115 4.72 -0.95 -22.27
CA ASP A 115 4.50 -0.08 -23.43
C ASP A 115 3.01 0.29 -23.58
N TYR A 116 2.64 1.42 -23.00
CA TYR A 116 1.26 1.92 -23.08
C TYR A 116 0.87 2.38 -24.49
N LYS A 117 1.81 2.84 -25.33
CA LYS A 117 1.51 3.27 -26.70
C LYS A 117 1.05 2.07 -27.52
N ARG A 118 1.75 0.94 -27.36
CA ARG A 118 1.33 -0.34 -27.92
C ARG A 118 -0.05 -0.76 -27.42
N PHE A 119 -0.32 -0.65 -26.12
CA PHE A 119 -1.64 -0.97 -25.57
C PHE A 119 -2.74 -0.14 -26.23
N ILE A 120 -2.58 1.19 -26.33
CA ILE A 120 -3.55 2.09 -26.97
C ILE A 120 -3.82 1.66 -28.43
N MET A 121 -2.78 1.32 -29.18
CA MET A 121 -2.94 0.86 -30.58
C MET A 121 -3.73 -0.44 -30.73
N PHE A 122 -3.79 -1.28 -29.69
CA PHE A 122 -4.52 -2.54 -29.66
C PHE A 122 -5.78 -2.50 -28.78
N ALA A 123 -6.18 -1.33 -28.29
CA ALA A 123 -7.43 -1.16 -27.56
C ALA A 123 -8.60 -0.96 -28.55
N ARG A 124 -9.75 -1.59 -28.26
CA ARG A 124 -11.02 -1.38 -28.98
C ARG A 124 -12.17 -1.35 -27.99
N VAL A 125 -13.29 -0.75 -28.38
CA VAL A 125 -14.53 -0.85 -27.60
C VAL A 125 -15.39 -1.98 -28.17
N CYS A 126 -15.78 -2.94 -27.34
CA CYS A 126 -16.68 -4.03 -27.71
C CYS A 126 -17.87 -4.09 -26.73
N LYS A 127 -19.01 -4.58 -27.23
CA LYS A 127 -20.20 -4.79 -26.42
C LYS A 127 -20.10 -6.11 -25.65
N VAL A 128 -20.34 -6.07 -24.34
CA VAL A 128 -20.53 -7.25 -23.49
C VAL A 128 -21.84 -7.08 -22.75
N GLU A 129 -22.78 -8.00 -22.95
CA GLU A 129 -24.16 -7.86 -22.46
C GLU A 129 -24.76 -6.53 -22.94
N THR A 130 -25.08 -5.60 -22.04
CA THR A 130 -25.60 -4.26 -22.33
C THR A 130 -24.52 -3.17 -22.40
N LYS A 131 -23.32 -3.44 -21.87
CA LYS A 131 -22.25 -2.46 -21.63
C LYS A 131 -21.20 -2.44 -22.74
N MET A 132 -20.58 -1.28 -22.91
CA MET A 132 -19.44 -1.08 -23.80
C MET A 132 -18.14 -1.08 -23.00
N HIS A 133 -17.21 -1.98 -23.32
CA HIS A 133 -15.95 -2.15 -22.59
C HIS A 133 -14.73 -1.90 -23.46
N ILE A 134 -13.69 -1.32 -22.88
CA ILE A 134 -12.35 -1.34 -23.48
C ILE A 134 -11.83 -2.79 -23.44
N CYS A 135 -11.60 -3.33 -24.63
CA CYS A 135 -11.07 -4.65 -24.86
C CYS A 135 -9.66 -4.55 -25.45
N SER A 136 -8.74 -5.39 -24.95
CA SER A 136 -7.38 -5.49 -25.50
C SER A 136 -7.30 -6.61 -26.53
N ARG A 137 -6.31 -6.57 -27.41
CA ARG A 137 -6.09 -7.66 -28.36
C ARG A 137 -5.59 -8.92 -27.63
N GLU A 138 -6.05 -10.10 -28.03
CA GLU A 138 -5.81 -11.39 -27.35
C GLU A 138 -4.33 -11.67 -27.05
N LYS A 139 -3.45 -11.32 -27.99
CA LYS A 139 -1.99 -11.52 -27.88
C LYS A 139 -1.31 -10.60 -26.85
N GLU A 140 -2.01 -9.58 -26.34
CA GLU A 140 -1.47 -8.64 -25.35
C GLU A 140 -1.71 -9.12 -23.91
N ALA A 141 -2.33 -10.30 -23.71
CA ALA A 141 -2.55 -10.86 -22.37
C ALA A 141 -1.25 -11.00 -21.55
N GLY A 142 -0.15 -11.43 -22.19
CA GLY A 142 1.17 -11.49 -21.55
C GLY A 142 1.67 -10.11 -21.09
N ASN A 143 1.56 -9.10 -21.97
CA ASN A 143 1.95 -7.72 -21.65
C ASN A 143 1.16 -7.14 -20.47
N LEU A 144 -0.10 -7.55 -20.30
CA LEU A 144 -0.90 -7.14 -19.15
C LEU A 144 -0.45 -7.81 -17.85
N TYR A 145 -0.05 -9.09 -17.88
CA TYR A 145 0.60 -9.71 -16.72
C TYR A 145 1.93 -9.00 -16.38
N ASP A 146 2.74 -8.68 -17.39
CA ASP A 146 4.00 -7.95 -17.21
C ASP A 146 3.78 -6.54 -16.64
N MET A 147 2.66 -5.89 -16.97
CA MET A 147 2.24 -4.62 -16.38
C MET A 147 2.08 -4.74 -14.86
N PHE A 148 1.33 -5.74 -14.37
CA PHE A 148 1.14 -5.95 -12.93
C PHE A 148 2.40 -6.47 -12.24
N HIS A 149 3.24 -7.23 -12.94
CA HIS A 149 4.57 -7.58 -12.46
C HIS A 149 5.45 -6.33 -12.26
N THR A 150 5.44 -5.41 -13.23
CA THR A 150 6.16 -4.12 -13.15
C THR A 150 5.68 -3.31 -11.95
N ARG A 151 4.35 -3.22 -11.75
CA ARG A 151 3.76 -2.59 -10.55
C ARG A 151 4.31 -3.20 -9.27
N SER A 152 4.25 -4.53 -9.14
CA SER A 152 4.75 -5.25 -7.96
C SER A 152 6.25 -4.97 -7.72
N SER A 153 7.05 -4.95 -8.78
CA SER A 153 8.48 -4.63 -8.72
C SER A 153 8.74 -3.21 -8.22
N LEU A 154 8.03 -2.21 -8.74
CA LEU A 154 8.13 -0.82 -8.28
C LEU A 154 7.73 -0.66 -6.82
N HIS A 155 6.64 -1.30 -6.39
CA HIS A 155 6.27 -1.32 -4.97
C HIS A 155 7.38 -1.94 -4.11
N ARG A 156 7.95 -3.09 -4.48
CA ARG A 156 9.00 -3.75 -3.69
C ARG A 156 10.30 -2.96 -3.61
N ARG A 157 10.71 -2.34 -4.72
CA ARG A 157 12.03 -1.68 -4.84
C ARG A 157 12.01 -0.23 -4.36
N ALA A 158 10.90 0.48 -4.56
CA ALA A 158 10.82 1.92 -4.34
C ALA A 158 9.72 2.30 -3.34
N TYR A 159 8.44 2.17 -3.71
CA TYR A 159 7.33 2.74 -2.91
C TYR A 159 7.22 2.14 -1.51
N GLN A 160 7.61 0.88 -1.36
CA GLN A 160 7.68 0.17 -0.10
C GLN A 160 9.14 -0.13 0.23
N HIS A 161 10.08 0.75 -0.08
CA HIS A 161 11.45 0.59 0.38
C HIS A 161 11.49 0.76 1.91
N LYS A 162 12.13 -0.18 2.62
CA LYS A 162 12.15 -0.22 4.10
C LYS A 162 12.62 1.09 4.75
N VAL A 163 13.55 1.81 4.11
CA VAL A 163 14.05 3.10 4.60
C VAL A 163 13.13 4.26 4.21
N GLY A 164 12.45 4.17 3.05
CA GLY A 164 11.43 5.16 2.68
C GLY A 164 10.26 5.13 3.66
N ASN A 165 9.73 3.92 3.93
CA ASN A 165 8.62 3.73 4.85
C ASN A 165 8.91 4.23 6.28
N ILE A 166 10.14 4.04 6.77
CA ILE A 166 10.49 4.51 8.12
C ILE A 166 10.67 6.03 8.19
N ILE A 167 11.13 6.67 7.10
CA ILE A 167 11.15 8.14 6.99
C ILE A 167 9.73 8.68 6.98
N ASP A 168 8.83 8.11 6.15
CA ASP A 168 7.40 8.44 6.15
C ASP A 168 6.77 8.31 7.55
N THR A 169 7.15 7.27 8.29
CA THR A 169 6.70 7.05 9.66
C THR A 169 7.25 8.12 10.62
N MET A 170 8.52 8.51 10.49
CA MET A 170 9.10 9.59 11.30
C MET A 170 8.47 10.94 10.99
N ILE A 171 8.20 11.26 9.72
CA ILE A 171 7.50 12.48 9.33
C ILE A 171 6.07 12.46 9.90
N THR A 172 5.39 11.32 9.84
CA THR A 172 4.06 11.14 10.45
C THR A 172 4.10 11.37 11.96
N ASP A 173 5.08 10.80 12.67
CA ASP A 173 5.26 11.02 14.12
C ASP A 173 5.51 12.51 14.44
N ALA A 174 6.28 13.22 13.61
CA ALA A 174 6.49 14.65 13.74
C ALA A 174 5.20 15.44 13.52
N PHE A 175 4.44 15.13 12.46
CA PHE A 175 3.17 15.79 12.15
C PHE A 175 2.14 15.57 13.26
N LEU A 176 2.04 14.37 13.84
CA LEU A 176 1.16 14.10 14.98
C LEU A 176 1.53 14.95 16.22
N LYS A 177 2.82 15.22 16.44
CA LYS A 177 3.29 16.09 17.52
C LYS A 177 3.09 17.57 17.24
N ALA A 178 3.11 17.97 15.97
CA ALA A 178 2.92 19.35 15.54
C ALA A 178 1.44 19.74 15.36
N ASP A 179 0.56 18.76 15.11
CA ASP A 179 -0.87 18.98 14.80
C ASP A 179 -1.61 19.91 15.77
N PRO A 180 -1.38 19.89 17.11
CA PRO A 180 -2.07 20.80 18.02
C PRO A 180 -1.67 22.28 17.88
N TYR A 181 -0.55 22.58 17.20
CA TYR A 181 0.10 23.89 17.23
C TYR A 181 0.20 24.56 15.86
N ILE A 182 0.26 23.77 14.78
CA ILE A 182 0.25 24.30 13.42
C ILE A 182 -1.15 24.77 13.05
N GLU A 183 -1.26 26.02 12.60
CA GLU A 183 -2.50 26.66 12.20
C GLU A 183 -2.48 26.98 10.71
N ILE A 184 -3.44 26.44 9.98
CA ILE A 184 -3.65 26.69 8.55
C ILE A 184 -4.95 27.47 8.42
N ILE A 185 -4.87 28.71 7.93
CA ILE A 185 -6.06 29.54 7.74
C ILE A 185 -6.91 28.94 6.61
N GLY A 186 -8.21 28.83 6.76
CA GLY A 186 -9.16 28.43 5.73
C GLY A 186 -10.19 29.51 5.47
N ALA A 187 -11.34 29.08 4.93
CA ALA A 187 -12.42 30.00 4.55
C ALA A 187 -12.89 30.87 5.72
N GLY A 188 -13.12 32.16 5.43
CA GLY A 188 -13.57 33.14 6.42
C GLY A 188 -12.57 33.42 7.54
N GLY A 189 -11.28 33.09 7.35
CA GLY A 189 -10.24 33.28 8.35
C GLY A 189 -10.23 32.23 9.47
N LYS A 190 -11.04 31.17 9.35
CA LYS A 190 -11.09 30.10 10.34
C LYS A 190 -9.78 29.31 10.36
N LYS A 191 -9.30 28.95 11.55
CA LYS A 191 -8.06 28.20 11.73
C LYS A 191 -8.32 26.70 11.72
N TYR A 192 -7.52 25.97 10.95
CA TYR A 192 -7.50 24.51 10.85
C TYR A 192 -6.13 23.98 11.29
N ARG A 193 -6.08 22.69 11.59
CA ARG A 193 -4.84 21.95 11.87
C ARG A 193 -4.44 21.14 10.65
N ILE A 194 -3.27 20.50 10.69
CA ILE A 194 -2.83 19.56 9.65
C ILE A 194 -3.91 18.47 9.44
N SER A 195 -4.46 17.93 10.53
CA SER A 195 -5.47 16.86 10.51
C SER A 195 -6.88 17.30 10.12
N THR A 196 -7.24 18.57 10.33
CA THR A 196 -8.60 19.08 10.04
C THR A 196 -8.68 19.93 8.78
N ALA A 197 -7.55 20.28 8.15
CA ALA A 197 -7.55 21.00 6.88
C ALA A 197 -8.27 20.24 5.75
N ILE A 198 -8.36 18.90 5.82
CA ILE A 198 -9.16 18.11 4.87
C ILE A 198 -10.66 18.46 4.87
N ASP A 199 -11.17 19.12 5.92
CA ASP A 199 -12.57 19.52 6.04
C ASP A 199 -12.86 20.87 5.35
N ASP A 200 -11.84 21.57 4.83
CA ASP A 200 -11.94 22.90 4.23
C ASP A 200 -10.95 23.05 3.07
N MET A 201 -11.45 23.11 1.84
CA MET A 201 -10.59 23.08 0.66
C MET A 201 -9.70 24.33 0.53
N GLU A 202 -10.08 25.48 1.08
CA GLU A 202 -9.22 26.66 1.10
C GLU A 202 -8.02 26.46 2.03
N ALA A 203 -8.23 25.84 3.21
CA ALA A 203 -7.13 25.41 4.07
C ALA A 203 -6.31 24.29 3.42
N PHE A 204 -6.95 23.28 2.82
CA PHE A 204 -6.29 22.14 2.21
C PHE A 204 -5.39 22.54 1.03
N THR A 205 -5.76 23.56 0.25
CA THR A 205 -4.92 24.12 -0.82
C THR A 205 -3.54 24.57 -0.30
N LYS A 206 -3.47 25.03 0.95
CA LYS A 206 -2.23 25.50 1.59
C LYS A 206 -1.48 24.37 2.33
N LEU A 207 -2.09 23.20 2.47
CA LEU A 207 -1.47 22.05 3.11
C LEU A 207 -0.61 21.28 2.09
N THR A 208 0.70 21.50 2.15
CA THR A 208 1.68 20.87 1.24
C THR A 208 2.90 20.38 2.02
N ASP A 209 3.89 19.85 1.31
CA ASP A 209 5.20 19.46 1.86
C ASP A 209 5.90 20.61 2.63
N ASN A 210 5.48 21.87 2.42
CA ASN A 210 5.95 23.02 3.20
C ASN A 210 5.82 22.82 4.72
N ILE A 211 4.81 22.08 5.20
CA ILE A 211 4.64 21.80 6.63
C ILE A 211 5.86 21.10 7.23
N PHE A 212 6.57 20.29 6.47
CA PHE A 212 7.84 19.70 6.92
C PHE A 212 8.86 20.79 7.29
N LEU A 213 9.05 21.77 6.39
CA LEU A 213 10.00 22.87 6.60
C LEU A 213 9.53 23.84 7.68
N GLU A 214 8.24 24.12 7.76
CA GLU A 214 7.65 24.96 8.79
C GLU A 214 7.90 24.40 10.20
N ILE A 215 7.73 23.09 10.39
CA ILE A 215 8.06 22.42 11.64
C ILE A 215 9.57 22.46 11.89
N LEU A 216 10.38 22.13 10.87
CA LEU A 216 11.83 22.03 10.98
C LEU A 216 12.49 23.36 11.39
N TYR A 217 12.02 24.48 10.82
CA TYR A 217 12.58 25.80 11.09
C TYR A 217 11.83 26.58 12.19
N SER A 218 10.84 25.96 12.84
CA SER A 218 10.14 26.57 13.96
C SER A 218 11.09 26.87 15.14
N THR A 219 10.91 28.01 15.80
CA THR A 219 11.57 28.34 17.08
C THR A 219 10.64 28.19 18.28
N ASP A 220 9.35 27.89 18.06
CA ASP A 220 8.39 27.67 19.14
C ASP A 220 8.78 26.44 19.97
N PRO A 221 8.94 26.57 21.31
CA PRO A 221 9.19 25.44 22.21
C PRO A 221 8.12 24.34 22.13
N LYS A 222 6.86 24.67 21.81
CA LYS A 222 5.77 23.69 21.66
C LYS A 222 6.01 22.69 20.52
N LEU A 223 6.74 23.13 19.49
CA LEU A 223 7.09 22.32 18.32
C LEU A 223 8.42 21.57 18.48
N GLU A 224 9.14 21.74 19.59
CA GLU A 224 10.47 21.14 19.80
C GLU A 224 10.48 19.62 19.62
N ALA A 225 9.46 18.93 20.14
CA ALA A 225 9.38 17.47 20.03
C ALA A 225 9.18 16.98 18.59
N ALA A 226 8.45 17.74 17.76
CA ALA A 226 8.27 17.44 16.34
C ALA A 226 9.54 17.78 15.55
N ARG A 227 10.11 18.97 15.79
CA ARG A 227 11.34 19.46 15.17
C ARG A 227 12.52 18.51 15.38
N LYS A 228 12.73 18.01 16.61
CA LYS A 228 13.77 17.01 16.92
C LYS A 228 13.65 15.70 16.11
N ILE A 229 12.43 15.31 15.71
CA ILE A 229 12.25 14.13 14.86
C ILE A 229 12.71 14.42 13.43
N LEU A 230 12.39 15.59 12.89
CA LEU A 230 12.81 16.00 11.55
C LEU A 230 14.32 16.23 11.47
N GLU A 231 14.93 16.85 12.49
CA GLU A 231 16.39 16.99 12.61
C GLU A 231 17.08 15.63 12.57
N LYS A 232 16.52 14.60 13.23
CA LYS A 232 17.06 13.23 13.14
C LYS A 232 17.03 12.67 11.72
N ILE A 233 16.05 13.04 10.90
CA ILE A 233 16.00 12.64 9.48
C ILE A 233 17.15 13.29 8.72
N GLU A 234 17.39 14.59 8.91
CA GLU A 234 18.49 15.33 8.27
C GLU A 234 19.87 14.73 8.63
N HIS A 235 20.06 14.38 9.90
CA HIS A 235 21.30 13.75 10.39
C HIS A 235 21.38 12.24 10.11
N ARG A 236 20.41 11.68 9.38
CA ARG A 236 20.28 10.24 9.09
C ARG A 236 20.25 9.35 10.33
N ASN A 237 19.87 9.88 11.48
CA ASN A 237 19.64 9.15 12.72
C ASN A 237 18.22 8.56 12.75
N LEU A 238 17.95 7.66 11.80
CA LEU A 238 16.65 7.04 11.60
C LEU A 238 16.40 5.92 12.62
N TYR A 239 15.12 5.61 12.86
CA TYR A 239 14.73 4.36 13.51
C TYR A 239 15.29 3.17 12.72
N LYS A 240 15.74 2.15 13.44
CA LYS A 240 16.55 1.08 12.87
C LYS A 240 15.69 -0.09 12.46
N TYR A 241 15.85 -0.53 11.23
CA TYR A 241 15.25 -1.75 10.72
C TYR A 241 15.75 -2.97 11.49
N VAL A 242 14.84 -3.77 12.02
CA VAL A 242 15.11 -4.99 12.79
C VAL A 242 15.01 -6.22 11.90
N GLY A 243 13.99 -6.29 11.04
CA GLY A 243 13.79 -7.41 10.13
C GLY A 243 12.44 -7.37 9.40
N GLU A 244 12.25 -8.34 8.50
CA GLU A 244 11.03 -8.55 7.72
C GLU A 244 10.60 -10.01 7.83
N THR A 245 9.29 -10.23 7.91
CA THR A 245 8.68 -11.56 7.91
C THR A 245 7.33 -11.49 7.19
N GLN A 246 6.71 -12.65 6.96
CA GLN A 246 5.41 -12.79 6.33
C GLN A 246 4.55 -13.76 7.15
N PRO A 247 3.23 -13.51 7.26
CA PRO A 247 2.29 -14.51 7.76
C PRO A 247 2.36 -15.81 6.95
N ASP A 248 1.93 -16.92 7.57
CA ASP A 248 1.68 -18.15 6.81
C ASP A 248 0.52 -17.98 5.84
N GLU A 249 0.34 -18.95 4.93
CA GLU A 249 -0.64 -18.84 3.85
C GLU A 249 -2.11 -18.73 4.31
N LYS A 250 -2.41 -19.12 5.55
CA LYS A 250 -3.77 -19.17 6.11
C LYS A 250 -4.06 -17.97 7.00
N THR A 251 -3.03 -17.20 7.36
CA THR A 251 -3.13 -16.11 8.32
C THR A 251 -3.07 -14.77 7.61
N LYS A 252 -4.08 -13.92 7.84
CA LYS A 252 -4.07 -12.51 7.42
C LYS A 252 -4.16 -11.64 8.66
N ILE A 253 -3.28 -10.64 8.76
CA ILE A 253 -3.33 -9.69 9.87
C ILE A 253 -4.32 -8.58 9.51
N HIS A 254 -5.36 -8.44 10.34
CA HIS A 254 -6.39 -7.43 10.21
C HIS A 254 -5.96 -6.11 10.86
N LYS A 255 -6.45 -4.97 10.33
CA LYS A 255 -6.06 -3.61 10.79
C LYS A 255 -6.29 -3.39 12.29
N GLU A 256 -7.32 -4.01 12.85
CA GLU A 256 -7.67 -3.95 14.28
C GLU A 256 -6.60 -4.54 15.21
N ASP A 257 -5.77 -5.45 14.69
CA ASP A 257 -4.70 -6.07 15.47
C ASP A 257 -3.38 -5.32 15.40
N TYR A 258 -3.22 -4.35 14.48
CA TYR A 258 -1.93 -3.67 14.24
C TYR A 258 -1.39 -3.03 15.52
N LYS A 259 -2.26 -2.41 16.33
CA LYS A 259 -1.90 -1.76 17.60
C LYS A 259 -1.39 -2.73 18.67
N LYS A 260 -1.73 -4.02 18.57
CA LYS A 260 -1.32 -5.06 19.56
C LYS A 260 0.07 -5.63 19.26
N ILE A 261 0.56 -5.50 18.03
CA ILE A 261 1.78 -6.20 17.59
C ILE A 261 3.05 -5.68 18.26
N PRO A 262 3.29 -4.36 18.41
CA PRO A 262 4.46 -3.88 19.14
C PRO A 262 4.56 -4.44 20.56
N ARG A 263 3.41 -4.56 21.25
CA ARG A 263 3.31 -5.19 22.56
C ARG A 263 3.64 -6.67 22.52
N ASN A 264 3.08 -7.41 21.57
CA ASN A 264 3.38 -8.84 21.39
C ASN A 264 4.86 -9.11 21.13
N ILE A 265 5.54 -8.24 20.39
CA ILE A 265 7.00 -8.34 20.14
C ILE A 265 7.78 -8.05 21.42
N ALA A 266 7.42 -7.00 22.16
CA ALA A 266 8.05 -6.68 23.44
C ALA A 266 7.88 -7.81 24.48
N GLU A 267 6.72 -8.49 24.49
CA GLU A 267 6.46 -9.64 25.38
C GLU A 267 7.16 -10.93 24.93
N ALA A 268 7.58 -11.05 23.66
CA ALA A 268 8.26 -12.21 23.10
C ALA A 268 9.74 -12.31 23.48
N LYS A 269 10.08 -12.08 24.75
CA LYS A 269 11.46 -12.16 25.27
C LYS A 269 11.96 -13.61 25.23
N PRO A 270 13.05 -13.93 24.50
CA PRO A 270 13.60 -15.29 24.48
C PRO A 270 14.23 -15.63 25.84
N LYS A 271 14.00 -16.86 26.31
CA LYS A 271 14.54 -17.35 27.60
C LYS A 271 15.99 -17.79 27.49
N GLN A 272 16.43 -18.19 26.30
CA GLN A 272 17.75 -18.77 26.05
C GLN A 272 18.86 -17.71 25.82
N VAL A 273 18.50 -16.42 25.74
CA VAL A 273 19.44 -15.34 25.42
C VAL A 273 19.47 -14.32 26.55
N LEU A 274 20.66 -14.02 27.06
CA LEU A 274 20.87 -12.93 28.02
C LEU A 274 20.75 -11.58 27.30
N LEU A 275 19.84 -10.73 27.77
CA LEU A 275 19.59 -9.41 27.22
C LEU A 275 19.92 -8.35 28.26
N GLU A 276 20.83 -7.43 27.92
CA GLU A 276 21.27 -6.34 28.80
C GLU A 276 20.30 -5.15 28.84
N THR A 277 19.29 -5.13 27.98
CA THR A 277 18.36 -4.02 27.84
C THR A 277 16.93 -4.52 27.73
N GLU A 278 16.03 -3.84 28.44
CA GLU A 278 14.59 -4.07 28.32
C GLU A 278 13.98 -3.15 27.27
N LEU A 279 13.19 -3.75 26.37
CA LEU A 279 12.45 -3.05 25.34
C LEU A 279 10.96 -3.09 25.66
N LYS A 280 10.31 -1.94 25.48
CA LYS A 280 8.87 -1.76 25.68
C LYS A 280 8.16 -1.72 24.34
N ALA A 281 6.83 -1.83 24.36
CA ALA A 281 6.00 -1.74 23.15
C ALA A 281 6.25 -0.44 22.36
N GLU A 282 6.50 0.68 23.05
CA GLU A 282 6.77 1.99 22.45
C GLU A 282 8.12 2.09 21.71
N ASP A 283 9.04 1.17 22.00
CA ASP A 283 10.34 1.09 21.33
C ASP A 283 10.22 0.45 19.93
N PHE A 284 9.13 -0.27 19.66
CA PHE A 284 8.93 -0.97 18.39
C PHE A 284 7.95 -0.22 17.48
N ILE A 285 8.30 -0.18 16.19
CA ILE A 285 7.39 0.17 15.11
C ILE A 285 7.17 -1.06 14.27
N VAL A 286 5.92 -1.32 13.92
CA VAL A 286 5.53 -2.43 13.05
C VAL A 286 4.80 -1.86 11.85
N ASP A 287 5.36 -2.09 10.67
CA ASP A 287 4.81 -1.67 9.38
C ASP A 287 4.27 -2.89 8.63
N ILE A 288 2.96 -2.96 8.45
CA ILE A 288 2.30 -4.04 7.72
C ILE A 288 1.91 -3.54 6.33
N ILE A 289 2.47 -4.18 5.32
CA ILE A 289 2.36 -3.78 3.93
C ILE A 289 1.58 -4.85 3.17
N ASN A 290 0.45 -4.47 2.59
CA ASN A 290 -0.33 -5.35 1.72
C ASN A 290 0.17 -5.19 0.28
N MET A 291 0.74 -6.26 -0.28
CA MET A 291 1.24 -6.30 -1.64
C MET A 291 0.23 -7.09 -2.48
N ASN A 292 -0.25 -6.54 -3.60
CA ASN A 292 -1.21 -7.21 -4.46
C ASN A 292 -1.15 -6.75 -5.92
N TYR A 293 -1.93 -7.38 -6.80
CA TYR A 293 -2.06 -6.99 -8.22
C TYR A 293 -3.14 -5.91 -8.45
N GLY A 294 -3.49 -5.13 -7.42
CA GLY A 294 -4.44 -4.01 -7.53
C GLY A 294 -5.91 -4.38 -7.31
N LEU A 295 -6.22 -5.66 -7.12
CA LEU A 295 -7.58 -6.15 -6.86
C LEU A 295 -7.60 -7.19 -5.72
N GLU A 296 -7.03 -6.83 -4.58
CA GLU A 296 -6.90 -7.71 -3.41
C GLU A 296 -6.30 -9.07 -3.78
N ASP A 297 -6.98 -10.17 -3.48
CA ASP A 297 -6.53 -11.56 -3.74
C ASP A 297 -6.88 -12.06 -5.15
N LYS A 298 -7.55 -11.23 -5.97
CA LYS A 298 -8.02 -11.61 -7.31
C LYS A 298 -6.99 -11.32 -8.39
N ASN A 299 -7.06 -12.11 -9.46
CA ASN A 299 -6.32 -11.85 -10.69
C ASN A 299 -7.04 -10.75 -11.50
N PRO A 300 -6.46 -9.55 -11.68
CA PRO A 300 -7.11 -8.49 -12.46
C PRO A 300 -7.35 -8.88 -13.93
N ILE A 301 -6.55 -9.80 -14.49
CA ILE A 301 -6.68 -10.25 -15.88
C ILE A 301 -7.97 -11.03 -16.13
N ASP A 302 -8.51 -11.71 -15.11
CA ASP A 302 -9.81 -12.40 -15.22
C ASP A 302 -10.95 -11.37 -15.43
N HIS A 303 -10.73 -10.11 -15.06
CA HIS A 303 -11.67 -9.00 -15.23
C HIS A 303 -11.40 -8.16 -16.49
N VAL A 304 -10.47 -8.57 -17.35
CA VAL A 304 -10.21 -7.95 -18.66
C VAL A 304 -11.06 -8.61 -19.74
N TYR A 305 -11.49 -7.84 -20.74
CA TYR A 305 -12.06 -8.39 -21.97
C TYR A 305 -11.05 -8.28 -23.09
N PHE A 306 -11.01 -9.30 -23.94
CA PHE A 306 -10.13 -9.36 -25.10
C PHE A 306 -10.94 -9.47 -26.40
N TYR A 307 -10.34 -9.16 -27.53
CA TYR A 307 -10.89 -9.49 -28.86
C TYR A 307 -9.84 -10.23 -29.69
N CYS A 308 -10.29 -11.00 -30.69
CA CYS A 308 -9.41 -11.71 -31.61
C CYS A 308 -9.31 -10.98 -32.96
N LYS A 309 -8.19 -11.14 -33.67
CA LYS A 309 -8.05 -10.59 -35.04
C LYS A 309 -9.16 -11.05 -36.00
N SER A 310 -9.64 -12.29 -35.87
CA SER A 310 -10.67 -12.88 -36.72
C SER A 310 -12.05 -12.24 -36.54
N ASP A 311 -12.39 -11.78 -35.33
CA ASP A 311 -13.62 -11.04 -35.05
C ASP A 311 -13.34 -9.91 -34.04
N PRO A 312 -12.96 -8.70 -34.53
CA PRO A 312 -12.60 -7.58 -33.67
C PRO A 312 -13.75 -6.94 -32.89
N ARG A 313 -15.00 -7.41 -33.06
CA ARG A 313 -16.18 -6.88 -32.37
C ARG A 313 -16.64 -7.78 -31.22
N LYS A 314 -16.18 -9.04 -31.20
CA LYS A 314 -16.57 -10.02 -30.19
C LYS A 314 -15.58 -10.02 -29.03
N ALA A 315 -16.09 -9.67 -27.86
CA ALA A 315 -15.35 -9.80 -26.61
C ALA A 315 -15.24 -11.26 -26.16
N ILE A 316 -14.08 -11.63 -25.62
CA ILE A 316 -13.78 -12.93 -25.04
C ILE A 316 -13.05 -12.76 -23.69
N LYS A 317 -12.99 -13.85 -22.92
CA LYS A 317 -12.17 -13.99 -21.72
C LYS A 317 -10.98 -14.90 -22.02
N ILE A 318 -9.85 -14.63 -21.35
CA ILE A 318 -8.65 -15.46 -21.41
C ILE A 318 -8.28 -15.81 -19.96
N ASN A 319 -8.20 -17.10 -19.67
CA ASN A 319 -7.85 -17.60 -18.35
C ASN A 319 -6.32 -17.74 -18.22
N LYS A 320 -5.81 -17.65 -16.99
CA LYS A 320 -4.38 -17.77 -16.66
C LYS A 320 -3.69 -18.98 -17.30
N ASN A 321 -4.34 -20.15 -17.26
CA ASN A 321 -3.81 -21.40 -17.81
C ASN A 321 -3.65 -21.41 -19.33
N GLN A 322 -4.37 -20.53 -20.06
CA GLN A 322 -4.22 -20.33 -21.50
C GLN A 322 -3.04 -19.42 -21.84
N VAL A 323 -2.50 -18.68 -20.86
CA VAL A 323 -1.38 -17.76 -21.05
C VAL A 323 -0.06 -18.44 -20.72
N SER A 324 0.14 -18.86 -19.46
CA SER A 324 1.39 -19.53 -19.04
C SER A 324 1.27 -20.19 -17.66
N GLN A 325 1.97 -21.31 -17.49
CA GLN A 325 2.11 -22.01 -16.20
C GLN A 325 3.11 -21.33 -15.25
N LEU A 326 3.95 -20.41 -15.76
CA LEU A 326 4.93 -19.66 -14.98
C LEU A 326 4.35 -18.39 -14.32
N LEU A 327 3.05 -18.13 -14.51
CA LEU A 327 2.37 -17.00 -13.90
C LEU A 327 2.14 -17.23 -12.39
N PRO A 328 1.98 -16.15 -11.60
CA PRO A 328 1.72 -16.27 -10.17
C PRO A 328 0.51 -17.16 -9.84
N GLN A 329 0.64 -17.92 -8.76
CA GLN A 329 -0.49 -18.67 -8.19
C GLN A 329 -1.29 -17.84 -7.18
N LYS A 330 -0.67 -16.82 -6.59
CA LYS A 330 -1.28 -15.87 -5.66
C LYS A 330 -1.11 -14.44 -6.15
N PHE A 331 -2.10 -13.61 -5.86
CA PHE A 331 -2.16 -12.21 -6.30
C PHE A 331 -2.14 -11.21 -5.14
N SER A 332 -2.01 -11.70 -3.89
CA SER A 332 -1.83 -10.90 -2.68
C SER A 332 -0.93 -11.58 -1.65
N GLU A 333 -0.19 -10.79 -0.88
CA GLU A 333 0.62 -11.20 0.27
C GLU A 333 0.75 -10.05 1.28
N GLN A 334 1.23 -10.34 2.50
CA GLN A 334 1.54 -9.33 3.52
C GLN A 334 3.01 -9.39 3.90
N LEU A 335 3.67 -8.24 3.92
CA LEU A 335 5.01 -8.06 4.49
C LEU A 335 4.87 -7.38 5.85
N ILE A 336 5.57 -7.89 6.85
CA ILE A 336 5.64 -7.30 8.19
C ILE A 336 7.08 -6.86 8.43
N ARG A 337 7.28 -5.55 8.61
CA ARG A 337 8.59 -4.99 8.95
C ARG A 337 8.58 -4.47 10.36
N VAL A 338 9.63 -4.78 11.09
CA VAL A 338 9.82 -4.33 12.46
C VAL A 338 11.00 -3.37 12.50
N TYR A 339 10.85 -2.29 13.25
CA TYR A 339 11.88 -1.29 13.50
C TYR A 339 11.99 -1.01 15.00
N CYS A 340 13.16 -0.56 15.44
CA CYS A 340 13.42 -0.14 16.81
C CYS A 340 13.74 1.35 16.85
N LYS A 341 13.11 2.08 17.78
CA LYS A 341 13.36 3.51 18.01
C LYS A 341 14.67 3.76 18.75
N LYS A 342 15.11 2.80 19.58
CA LYS A 342 16.43 2.83 20.23
C LYS A 342 17.50 2.35 19.26
N THR A 343 18.55 3.14 19.10
CA THR A 343 19.54 2.97 18.03
C THR A 343 20.88 2.43 18.52
N ASP A 344 21.07 2.28 19.82
CA ASP A 344 22.30 1.71 20.40
C ASP A 344 22.39 0.20 20.13
N GLU A 345 23.62 -0.32 20.08
CA GLU A 345 23.88 -1.71 19.69
C GLU A 345 23.19 -2.75 20.58
N LYS A 346 23.12 -2.48 21.90
CA LYS A 346 22.51 -3.39 22.87
C LYS A 346 21.01 -3.49 22.66
N SER A 347 20.34 -2.35 22.48
CA SER A 347 18.91 -2.29 22.14
C SER A 347 18.63 -2.98 20.80
N LEU A 348 19.48 -2.80 19.78
CA LEU A 348 19.29 -3.45 18.47
C LEU A 348 19.48 -4.96 18.54
N PHE A 349 20.47 -5.43 19.29
CA PHE A 349 20.65 -6.85 19.54
C PHE A 349 19.40 -7.43 20.21
N ALA A 350 18.92 -6.82 21.29
CA ALA A 350 17.70 -7.24 21.97
C ALA A 350 16.48 -7.23 21.03
N ALA A 351 16.30 -6.17 20.24
CA ALA A 351 15.18 -6.05 19.31
C ALA A 351 15.15 -7.20 18.29
N ARG A 352 16.32 -7.60 17.77
CA ARG A 352 16.45 -8.75 16.85
C ARG A 352 16.04 -10.06 17.55
N GLN A 353 16.44 -10.25 18.81
CA GLN A 353 16.06 -11.46 19.56
C GLN A 353 14.55 -11.54 19.80
N HIS A 354 13.93 -10.43 20.23
CA HIS A 354 12.49 -10.34 20.40
C HIS A 354 11.74 -10.61 19.09
N PHE A 355 12.19 -9.99 17.99
CA PHE A 355 11.58 -10.14 16.67
C PHE A 355 11.63 -11.58 16.17
N VAL A 356 12.80 -12.22 16.16
CA VAL A 356 12.92 -13.60 15.65
C VAL A 356 12.17 -14.58 16.53
N ASN A 357 12.20 -14.41 17.86
CA ASN A 357 11.40 -15.25 18.76
C ASN A 357 9.89 -15.08 18.50
N TRP A 358 9.44 -13.84 18.32
CA TRP A 358 8.05 -13.54 17.97
C TRP A 358 7.61 -14.20 16.65
N CYS A 359 8.45 -14.14 15.61
CA CYS A 359 8.21 -14.83 14.34
C CYS A 359 8.03 -16.35 14.53
N SER A 360 8.87 -16.96 15.37
CA SER A 360 8.79 -18.39 15.70
C SER A 360 7.46 -18.72 16.41
N LEU A 361 7.10 -17.96 17.44
CA LEU A 361 5.87 -18.14 18.22
C LEU A 361 4.60 -17.95 17.37
N LYS A 362 4.64 -17.07 16.36
CA LYS A 362 3.53 -16.81 15.44
C LYS A 362 3.53 -17.70 14.20
N ASN A 363 4.49 -18.60 14.07
CA ASN A 363 4.65 -19.47 12.90
C ASN A 363 4.79 -18.68 11.57
N PHE A 364 5.44 -17.52 11.64
CA PHE A 364 5.72 -16.69 10.46
C PHE A 364 6.97 -17.17 9.73
N SER A 365 7.18 -16.66 8.52
CA SER A 365 8.35 -17.00 7.71
C SER A 365 9.66 -16.66 8.43
N LYS A 366 10.66 -17.53 8.33
CA LYS A 366 12.01 -17.26 8.83
C LYS A 366 12.53 -15.95 8.21
N PRO A 367 12.96 -14.96 9.01
CA PRO A 367 13.66 -13.79 8.48
C PRO A 367 14.91 -14.22 7.70
N GLN A 368 15.19 -13.56 6.58
CA GLN A 368 16.26 -13.97 5.64
C GLN A 368 17.65 -14.03 6.29
N ASP A 369 17.92 -13.10 7.20
CA ASP A 369 19.15 -13.00 7.99
C ASP A 369 19.01 -13.62 9.39
N GLY A 370 17.92 -14.38 9.64
CA GLY A 370 17.56 -14.91 10.96
C GLY A 370 18.67 -15.70 11.64
N ASP A 371 19.38 -16.55 10.88
CA ASP A 371 20.49 -17.36 11.42
C ASP A 371 21.72 -16.54 11.81
N VAL A 372 21.86 -15.33 11.26
CA VAL A 372 22.94 -14.41 11.58
C VAL A 372 22.56 -13.52 12.76
N ILE A 373 21.33 -12.98 12.76
CA ILE A 373 20.90 -12.00 13.77
C ILE A 373 20.41 -12.65 15.07
N ALA A 374 19.99 -13.92 15.03
CA ALA A 374 19.47 -14.65 16.18
C ALA A 374 19.83 -16.17 16.13
N PRO A 375 21.13 -16.51 16.09
CA PRO A 375 21.61 -17.89 15.92
C PRO A 375 21.18 -18.86 17.04
N LEU A 376 20.80 -18.34 18.21
CA LEU A 376 20.34 -19.13 19.35
C LEU A 376 18.82 -19.40 19.32
N ILE A 377 18.08 -18.74 18.44
CA ILE A 377 16.62 -18.82 18.36
C ILE A 377 16.19 -19.66 17.16
N THR A 378 16.79 -19.44 15.99
CA THR A 378 16.40 -20.16 14.77
C THR A 378 16.52 -21.68 14.84
N PRO A 379 17.47 -22.30 15.59
CA PRO A 379 17.53 -23.75 15.72
C PRO A 379 16.32 -24.38 16.44
N LEU A 380 15.60 -23.60 17.26
CA LEU A 380 14.47 -24.09 18.05
C LEU A 380 13.21 -24.35 17.21
N LYS A 381 13.13 -23.79 15.99
CA LYS A 381 12.01 -23.94 15.07
C LYS A 381 12.41 -24.86 13.92
N LEU A 382 12.09 -26.14 14.04
CA LEU A 382 12.51 -27.19 13.09
C LEU A 382 12.08 -26.89 11.64
N GLU A 383 10.90 -26.30 11.46
CA GLU A 383 10.33 -25.96 10.15
C GLU A 383 11.19 -24.94 9.38
N TRP A 384 11.99 -24.12 10.09
CA TRP A 384 12.89 -23.15 9.48
C TRP A 384 14.19 -23.76 8.94
N ASN A 385 14.55 -24.96 9.38
CA ASN A 385 15.78 -25.64 8.98
C ASN A 385 15.50 -26.85 8.07
N TYR A 386 14.27 -27.37 8.12
CA TYR A 386 13.85 -28.55 7.36
C TYR A 386 12.48 -28.32 6.69
N PRO A 387 12.41 -27.50 5.62
CA PRO A 387 11.16 -27.14 4.96
C PRO A 387 10.38 -28.35 4.39
N ASN A 388 11.07 -29.46 4.09
CA ASN A 388 10.46 -30.67 3.53
C ASN A 388 9.74 -31.56 4.57
N LEU A 389 9.97 -31.38 5.87
CA LEU A 389 9.29 -32.18 6.92
C LEU A 389 7.80 -31.80 7.08
N ALA A 390 7.40 -30.61 6.60
CA ALA A 390 6.01 -30.16 6.66
C ALA A 390 5.10 -30.79 5.59
N GLN A 391 5.66 -31.55 4.63
CA GLN A 391 4.94 -32.07 3.45
C GLN A 391 4.87 -33.61 3.36
N SER A 392 5.39 -34.38 4.32
CA SER A 392 5.40 -35.85 4.26
C SER A 392 4.96 -36.54 5.56
N PRO A 393 4.08 -37.57 5.53
CA PRO A 393 3.69 -38.36 6.70
C PRO A 393 4.85 -39.18 7.32
N ASP A 394 5.90 -39.49 6.54
CA ASP A 394 7.07 -40.28 7.00
C ASP A 394 8.03 -39.49 7.91
N ALA A 395 7.88 -38.17 7.97
CA ALA A 395 8.64 -37.25 8.83
C ALA A 395 8.50 -37.60 10.33
N THR A 396 7.37 -38.17 10.74
CA THR A 396 7.04 -38.48 12.13
C THR A 396 8.03 -39.47 12.77
N ARG A 397 8.69 -40.30 11.96
CA ARG A 397 9.63 -41.34 12.42
C ARG A 397 11.04 -40.77 12.65
N GLU A 398 11.47 -39.81 11.84
CA GLU A 398 12.72 -39.07 12.06
C GLU A 398 12.61 -38.05 13.20
N VAL A 399 11.43 -37.43 13.38
CA VAL A 399 11.12 -36.53 14.52
C VAL A 399 11.33 -37.22 15.87
N ARG A 400 11.00 -38.51 15.99
CA ARG A 400 11.27 -39.31 17.21
C ARG A 400 12.76 -39.63 17.40
N ARG A 401 13.54 -39.67 16.32
CA ARG A 401 14.97 -40.00 16.34
C ARG A 401 15.82 -38.77 16.68
N ALA A 402 15.48 -37.62 16.11
CA ALA A 402 16.14 -36.34 16.40
C ALA A 402 15.88 -35.86 17.84
N ARG A 403 14.65 -36.00 18.36
CA ARG A 403 14.34 -35.65 19.78
C ARG A 403 15.20 -36.45 20.77
N ARG A 404 15.44 -37.75 20.53
CA ARG A 404 16.28 -38.58 21.40
C ARG A 404 17.75 -38.17 21.39
N LEU A 405 18.28 -37.76 20.23
CA LEU A 405 19.68 -37.34 20.10
C LEU A 405 19.98 -36.02 20.84
N PHE A 406 19.00 -35.15 21.03
CA PHE A 406 19.14 -33.92 21.82
C PHE A 406 18.93 -34.13 23.32
N GLU A 407 18.15 -35.13 23.73
CA GLU A 407 17.99 -35.48 25.16
C GLU A 407 19.25 -36.20 25.70
N ASP A 408 19.89 -37.07 24.90
CA ASP A 408 21.08 -37.82 25.33
C ASP A 408 22.37 -36.97 25.42
N ASN A 409 22.41 -35.78 24.83
CA ASN A 409 23.55 -34.84 24.95
C ASN A 409 23.44 -33.87 26.14
N SER A 410 22.47 -34.09 27.04
CA SER A 410 22.22 -33.23 28.20
C SER A 410 22.34 -33.94 29.56
N MET A 411 23.02 -35.10 29.61
CA MET A 411 23.45 -35.73 30.87
C MET A 411 24.95 -35.59 31.10
#